data_AF-A0A966Z6L5-F1
#
_entry.id   AF-A0A966Z6L5-F1
#
_cell.length_a   1.000
_cell.length_b   1.000
_cell.length_c   1.000
_cell.angle_alpha   90.00
_cell.angle_beta   90.00
_cell.angle_gamma   90.00
#
_symmetry.space_group_name_H-M   'P 1'
#
loop_
_entity.id
_entity.type
_entity.pdbx_description
1 polymer ?
#
loop_
_entity_poly.entity_id
_entity_poly.type
_entity_poly.pdbx_seq_one_letter_code
_entity_poly.pdbx_strand_id
1 'polypeptide(L)'
;MLKLGIVKWRAKCSKHSGFDPYSDGRGAIRGGCNRCEALMEIYELHQKMMALMRQFNPPDPKKSAAKKRDDSHLQESLFDELENE
;
A
#
# COMPACT_ATOMS: atom_id res chain seq x y z
N MET A 1 5.62 -20.13 -18.66
CA MET A 1 4.69 -19.09 -18.14
C MET A 1 4.98 -18.92 -16.65
N LEU A 2 5.55 -17.79 -16.23
CA LEU A 2 5.90 -17.55 -14.83
C LEU A 2 4.62 -17.16 -14.07
N LYS A 3 4.15 -18.00 -13.14
CA LYS A 3 2.97 -17.72 -12.31
C LYS A 3 3.43 -17.28 -10.91
N LEU A 4 3.65 -15.97 -10.73
CA LEU A 4 3.91 -15.38 -9.43
C LEU A 4 2.57 -15.06 -8.75
N GLY A 5 2.27 -15.75 -7.64
CA GLY A 5 1.07 -15.51 -6.85
C GLY A 5 1.20 -14.27 -5.95
N ILE A 6 0.07 -13.66 -5.58
CA ILE A 6 0.05 -12.59 -4.57
C ILE A 6 0.21 -13.24 -3.19
N VAL A 7 1.40 -13.12 -2.61
CA VAL A 7 1.67 -13.60 -1.24
C VAL A 7 1.30 -12.51 -0.24
N LYS A 8 0.19 -12.70 0.48
CA LYS A 8 -0.15 -11.88 1.64
C LYS A 8 0.45 -12.53 2.89
N TRP A 9 1.49 -11.92 3.43
CA TRP A 9 2.16 -12.41 4.63
C TRP A 9 2.14 -11.35 5.73
N ARG A 10 1.72 -11.76 6.93
CA ARG A 10 1.72 -10.91 8.14
C ARG A 10 2.96 -11.24 8.95
N ALA A 11 4.03 -10.50 8.70
CA ALA A 11 5.26 -10.66 9.45
C ALA A 11 5.35 -9.61 10.55
N LYS A 12 5.64 -10.05 11.78
CA LYS A 12 5.88 -9.20 12.94
C LYS A 12 7.13 -9.65 13.66
N CYS A 13 7.87 -8.69 14.21
CA CYS A 13 8.93 -9.00 15.17
C CYS A 13 8.30 -9.17 16.56
N SER A 14 8.63 -10.24 17.28
CA SER A 14 8.13 -10.47 18.64
C SER A 14 8.65 -9.41 19.63
N LYS A 15 9.88 -8.91 19.41
CA LYS A 15 10.50 -7.87 20.23
C LYS A 15 10.04 -6.45 19.85
N HIS A 16 9.71 -6.23 18.58
CA HIS A 16 9.34 -4.93 18.04
C HIS A 16 8.02 -5.06 17.28
N SER A 17 6.92 -5.14 18.01
CA SER A 17 5.58 -5.31 17.43
C SER A 17 5.10 -4.10 16.61
N GLY A 18 5.68 -2.92 16.87
CA GLY A 18 5.34 -1.67 16.20
C GLY A 18 6.26 -1.28 15.05
N PHE A 19 7.23 -2.11 14.68
CA PHE A 19 8.08 -1.82 13.51
C PHE A 19 7.32 -2.13 12.23
N ASP A 20 7.11 -1.11 11.39
CA ASP A 20 6.55 -1.23 10.05
C ASP A 20 7.60 -0.88 8.98
N PRO A 21 8.03 -1.85 8.14
CA PRO A 21 9.04 -1.60 7.11
C PRO A 21 8.57 -0.63 6.02
N TYR A 22 7.26 -0.42 5.85
CA TYR A 22 6.73 0.56 4.89
C TYR A 22 6.87 2.00 5.40
N SER A 23 6.57 2.23 6.68
CA SER A 23 6.50 3.58 7.26
C SER A 23 7.81 4.02 7.92
N ASP A 24 8.50 3.12 8.60
CA ASP A 24 9.62 3.48 9.48
C ASP A 24 10.98 3.43 8.76
N GLY A 25 11.10 2.56 7.75
CA GLY A 25 12.33 2.33 7.01
C GLY A 25 13.45 1.69 7.84
N ARG A 26 14.63 1.55 7.22
CA ARG A 26 15.75 0.78 7.81
C ARG A 26 16.36 1.42 9.07
N GLY A 27 16.29 2.76 9.19
CA GLY A 27 16.85 3.50 10.33
C GLY A 27 16.10 3.31 11.65
N ALA A 28 14.84 2.86 11.61
CA ALA A 28 14.03 2.63 12.80
C ALA A 28 14.26 1.26 13.47
N ILE A 29 15.16 0.45 12.90
CA ILE A 29 15.50 -0.86 13.46
C ILE A 29 16.24 -0.66 14.80
N ARG A 30 15.53 -0.90 15.89
CA ARG A 30 16.07 -0.79 17.24
C ARG A 30 17.10 -1.89 17.51
N GLY A 31 18.32 -1.49 17.84
CA GLY A 31 19.38 -2.36 18.35
C GLY A 31 19.84 -3.45 17.38
N GLY A 32 19.77 -3.22 16.06
CA GLY A 32 20.25 -4.19 15.06
C GLY A 32 19.50 -5.53 15.12
N CYS A 33 18.18 -5.48 15.28
CA CYS A 33 17.39 -6.70 15.39
C CYS A 33 17.35 -7.44 14.04
N ASN A 34 18.05 -8.58 13.95
CA ASN A 34 18.09 -9.45 12.76
C ASN A 34 16.70 -9.75 12.16
N ARG A 35 15.67 -9.91 13.01
CA ARG A 35 14.31 -10.19 12.55
C ARG A 35 13.66 -8.98 11.88
N CYS A 36 13.94 -7.77 12.38
CA CYS A 36 13.46 -6.53 11.75
C CYS A 36 14.25 -6.23 10.47
N GLU A 37 15.55 -6.53 10.45
CA GLU A 37 16.38 -6.42 9.24
C GLU A 37 15.89 -7.35 8.14
N ALA A 38 15.65 -8.63 8.45
CA ALA A 38 15.10 -9.59 7.47
C ALA A 38 13.72 -9.15 6.97
N LEU A 39 12.89 -8.57 7.84
CA LEU A 39 11.59 -8.02 7.46
C LEU A 39 11.73 -6.86 6.45
N MET A 40 12.68 -5.97 6.70
CA MET A 40 13.01 -4.84 5.83
C MET A 40 13.52 -5.33 4.47
N GLU A 41 14.43 -6.30 4.46
CA GLU A 41 14.98 -6.88 3.23
C GLU A 41 13.89 -7.55 2.37
N ILE A 42 12.98 -8.30 2.99
CA ILE A 42 11.84 -8.91 2.28
C ILE A 42 10.95 -7.83 1.64
N TYR A 43 10.71 -6.73 2.34
CA TYR A 43 9.94 -5.61 1.81
C TYR A 43 10.65 -4.95 0.61
N GLU A 44 11.95 -4.69 0.70
CA GLU A 44 12.73 -4.10 -0.39
C GLU A 44 12.75 -5.01 -1.63
N LEU A 45 12.97 -6.31 -1.43
CA LEU A 45 12.92 -7.31 -2.50
C LEU A 45 11.54 -7.38 -3.15
N HIS A 46 10.47 -7.30 -2.35
CA HIS A 46 9.11 -7.25 -2.86
C HIS A 46 8.88 -6.02 -3.75
N GLN A 47 9.29 -4.83 -3.30
CA GLN A 47 9.18 -3.60 -4.10
C GLN A 47 9.98 -3.71 -5.41
N LYS A 48 11.21 -4.21 -5.35
CA LYS A 48 12.05 -4.43 -6.54
C LYS A 48 11.41 -5.43 -7.50
N MET A 49 10.88 -6.54 -7.00
CA MET A 49 10.16 -7.53 -7.79
C MET A 49 8.92 -6.92 -8.47
N MET A 50 8.11 -6.15 -7.73
CA MET A 50 6.94 -5.45 -8.28
C MET A 50 7.33 -4.44 -9.35
N ALA A 51 8.41 -3.67 -9.14
CA ALA A 51 8.92 -2.72 -10.13
C ALA A 51 9.37 -3.42 -11.41
N LEU A 52 10.11 -4.53 -11.31
CA LEU A 52 10.52 -5.33 -12.47
C LEU A 52 9.30 -5.90 -13.20
N MET A 53 8.31 -6.46 -12.50
CA MET A 53 7.10 -6.98 -13.14
C MET A 53 6.33 -5.90 -13.91
N ARG A 54 6.27 -4.67 -13.39
CA ARG A 54 5.63 -3.53 -14.09
C ARG A 54 6.36 -3.14 -15.37
N GLN A 55 7.67 -3.41 -15.50
CA GLN A 55 8.40 -3.16 -16.76
C GLN A 55 7.97 -4.13 -17.86
N PHE A 56 7.69 -5.39 -17.51
CA PHE A 56 7.24 -6.41 -18.46
C PHE A 56 5.74 -6.33 -18.78
N ASN A 57 4.93 -5.78 -17.87
CA ASN A 57 3.50 -5.55 -18.09
C ASN A 57 3.07 -4.21 -17.46
N PRO A 58 3.22 -3.09 -18.19
CA PRO A 58 2.86 -1.78 -17.66
C PRO A 58 1.36 -1.73 -17.35
N PRO A 59 0.94 -1.19 -16.20
CA PRO A 59 -0.47 -1.05 -15.89
C PRO A 59 -1.15 -0.15 -16.92
N ASP A 60 -2.29 -0.59 -17.45
CA ASP A 60 -3.11 0.22 -18.38
C ASP A 60 -3.46 1.57 -17.74
N PRO A 61 -3.12 2.71 -18.37
CA PRO A 61 -3.38 4.05 -17.81
C PRO A 61 -4.88 4.35 -17.67
N LYS A 62 -5.74 3.59 -18.35
CA LYS A 62 -7.20 3.78 -18.35
C LYS A 62 -7.88 3.34 -17.05
N LYS A 63 -7.25 2.49 -16.22
CA LYS A 63 -7.87 1.98 -14.98
C LYS A 63 -7.55 2.81 -13.72
N SER A 64 -6.48 3.60 -13.73
CA SER A 64 -6.09 4.46 -12.60
C SER A 64 -6.83 5.80 -12.55
N ALA A 65 -7.38 6.27 -13.67
CA ALA A 65 -8.16 7.52 -13.74
C ALA A 65 -9.59 7.39 -13.20
N ALA A 66 -10.15 6.17 -13.12
CA ALA A 66 -11.55 5.95 -12.77
C ALA A 66 -11.87 6.11 -11.27
N LYS A 67 -10.88 6.36 -10.40
CA LYS A 67 -11.07 6.46 -8.93
C LYS A 67 -10.99 7.89 -8.36
N LYS A 68 -10.96 8.92 -9.21
CA LYS A 68 -11.32 10.29 -8.83
C LYS A 68 -12.73 10.57 -9.36
N ARG A 69 -13.74 9.92 -8.78
CA ARG A 69 -15.09 10.48 -8.85
C ARG A 69 -15.15 11.53 -7.76
N ASP A 70 -15.26 12.76 -8.21
CA ASP A 70 -15.53 13.95 -7.43
C ASP A 70 -16.85 13.75 -6.66
N ASP A 71 -16.76 13.63 -5.34
CA ASP A 71 -17.90 13.43 -4.42
C ASP A 71 -18.51 14.78 -3.99
N SER A 72 -18.12 15.92 -4.60
CA SER A 72 -18.61 17.24 -4.17
C SER A 72 -20.08 17.50 -4.52
N HIS A 73 -20.63 16.84 -5.54
CA HIS A 73 -21.99 17.11 -6.03
C HIS A 73 -23.10 16.39 -5.23
N LEU A 74 -22.77 15.46 -4.33
CA LEU A 74 -23.77 14.76 -3.51
C LEU A 74 -24.13 15.50 -2.21
N GLN A 75 -23.40 16.57 -1.85
CA GLN A 75 -23.67 17.34 -0.63
C GLN A 75 -24.65 18.51 -0.83
N GLU A 76 -24.83 19.03 -2.05
CA GLU A 76 -25.74 20.16 -2.30
C GLU A 76 -27.23 19.74 -2.25
N SER A 77 -27.56 18.48 -2.54
CA SER A 77 -28.95 18.00 -2.53
C SER A 77 -29.55 17.76 -1.14
N LEU A 78 -28.77 17.84 -0.05
CA LEU A 78 -29.28 17.56 1.30
C LEU A 78 -29.86 18.81 1.99
N PHE A 79 -29.51 20.02 1.51
CA PHE A 79 -29.98 21.28 2.09
C PHE A 79 -31.18 21.89 1.36
N ASP A 80 -31.46 21.49 0.12
CA ASP A 80 -32.60 21.98 -0.66
C ASP A 80 -33.95 21.39 -0.21
N GLU A 81 -33.95 20.26 0.49
CA GLU A 81 -35.18 19.54 0.90
C GLU A 81 -35.78 20.05 2.23
N LEU A 82 -35.13 20.97 2.93
CA LEU A 82 -35.58 21.53 4.21
C LEU A 82 -36.17 22.94 4.11
N GLU A 83 -36.16 23.56 2.93
CA GLU A 83 -36.63 24.94 2.73
C GLU A 83 -38.03 25.04 2.07
N ASN A 84 -38.67 23.90 1.79
CA ASN A 84 -40.03 23.82 1.24
C ASN A 84 -41.02 23.07 2.16
N GLU A 85 -41.09 23.48 3.43
CA GLU A 85 -42.24 23.19 4.32
C GLU A 85 -42.78 24.47 4.97
#